data_AF-A0A1J5E097-F1
#
_entry.id   AF-A0A1J5E097-F1
#
_cell.length_a   1.000
_cell.length_b   1.000
_cell.length_c   1.000
_cell.angle_alpha   90.00
_cell.angle_beta   90.00
_cell.angle_gamma   90.00
#
_symmetry.space_group_name_H-M   'P 1'
#
loop_
_entity.id
_entity.type
_entity.pdbx_description
1 polymer ?
#
loop_
_entity_poly.entity_id
_entity_poly.type
_entity_poly.pdbx_seq_one_letter_code
_entity_poly.pdbx_strand_id
1 'polypeptide(L)'
;MKAKEGVIKRYMEKEPSVALAFIFGSYASGYAHKESDFDVAVYLKDYPCSLLSSQVVRYEEGIMEQEEDVWFEVSQIVHKEVHLVCLNIAPASLIFNVLRNGIPLVIKDKGLYLDLYLKASNEAEDFLGFCEDFYRIKQRSKSLTAEDKDKLLLRVDFLGDQVKELERFRNLTQQEYQNDKDKRRIIERWTENINNALIDIAKIILASEHREMPRSYEETLLKFGILIGFSEETARKFSKFANLRNILAHEYLDILYSKIQNFIKEFAPLHENIKVFLDKTLRKKDNANGL
;
A
#
# COMPACT_ATOMS: atom_id res chain seq x y z
N MET A 1 -9.22 16.54 -29.56
CA MET A 1 -8.71 16.45 -28.18
C MET A 1 -9.33 17.53 -27.29
N LYS A 2 -8.98 18.82 -27.46
CA LYS A 2 -9.60 19.94 -26.72
C LYS A 2 -11.13 19.94 -26.61
N ALA A 3 -11.84 19.58 -27.69
CA ALA A 3 -13.30 19.50 -27.67
C ALA A 3 -13.84 18.38 -26.75
N LYS A 4 -13.19 17.21 -26.71
CA LYS A 4 -13.57 16.09 -25.84
C LYS A 4 -13.16 16.34 -24.39
N GLU A 5 -11.97 16.91 -24.16
CA GLU A 5 -11.51 17.38 -22.85
C GLU A 5 -12.53 18.33 -22.20
N GLY A 6 -13.08 19.28 -22.97
CA GLY A 6 -14.09 20.21 -22.47
C GLY A 6 -15.41 19.54 -22.07
N VAL A 7 -15.82 18.45 -22.74
CA VAL A 7 -17.05 17.72 -22.39
C VAL A 7 -16.83 16.89 -21.13
N ILE A 8 -15.71 16.16 -21.04
CA ILE A 8 -15.37 15.36 -19.86
C ILE A 8 -15.20 16.26 -18.64
N LYS A 9 -14.52 17.41 -18.80
CA LYS A 9 -14.40 18.39 -17.72
C LYS A 9 -15.76 18.84 -17.20
N ARG A 10 -16.72 19.15 -18.09
CA ARG A 10 -18.08 19.55 -17.68
C ARG A 10 -18.85 18.43 -16.98
N TYR A 11 -18.68 17.19 -17.42
CA TYR A 11 -19.26 16.02 -16.74
C TYR A 11 -18.65 15.88 -15.33
N MET A 12 -17.32 15.86 -15.23
CA MET A 12 -16.59 15.74 -13.97
C MET A 12 -16.88 16.90 -13.01
N GLU A 13 -17.14 18.11 -13.50
CA GLU A 13 -17.55 19.26 -12.67
C GLU A 13 -18.91 19.01 -12.01
N LYS A 14 -19.85 18.41 -12.75
CA LYS A 14 -21.23 18.15 -12.29
C LYS A 14 -21.35 16.89 -11.44
N GLU A 15 -20.54 15.88 -11.71
CA GLU A 15 -20.60 14.58 -11.04
C GLU A 15 -20.27 14.72 -9.53
N PRO A 16 -21.24 14.61 -8.61
CA PRO A 16 -21.03 14.90 -7.20
C PRO A 16 -20.04 13.95 -6.52
N SER A 17 -19.94 12.70 -6.99
CA SER A 17 -19.02 11.69 -6.45
C SER A 17 -17.56 12.03 -6.74
N VAL A 18 -17.24 12.76 -7.81
CA VAL A 18 -15.86 13.09 -8.19
C VAL A 18 -15.37 14.33 -7.43
N ALA A 19 -14.26 14.20 -6.70
CA ALA A 19 -13.56 15.30 -6.04
C ALA A 19 -12.40 15.86 -6.89
N LEU A 20 -11.60 14.96 -7.48
CA LEU A 20 -10.46 15.29 -8.32
C LEU A 20 -10.53 14.46 -9.60
N ALA A 21 -10.15 15.02 -10.75
CA ALA A 21 -9.96 14.25 -11.97
C ALA A 21 -8.81 14.80 -12.83
N PHE A 22 -8.07 13.90 -13.45
CA PHE A 22 -6.90 14.19 -14.28
C PHE A 22 -6.89 13.32 -15.52
N ILE A 23 -6.38 13.85 -16.62
CA ILE A 23 -5.90 13.04 -17.74
C ILE A 23 -4.43 12.74 -17.47
N PHE A 24 -4.00 11.50 -17.66
CA PHE A 24 -2.59 11.13 -17.49
C PHE A 24 -2.09 10.28 -18.66
N GLY A 25 -0.90 9.67 -18.52
CA GLY A 25 -0.37 8.73 -19.52
C GLY A 25 0.06 9.38 -20.84
N SER A 26 -0.17 8.64 -21.94
CA SER A 26 0.28 9.03 -23.29
C SER A 26 -0.30 10.38 -23.76
N TYR A 27 -1.53 10.70 -23.33
CA TYR A 27 -2.20 11.96 -23.65
C TYR A 27 -1.61 13.15 -22.87
N ALA A 28 -1.25 12.97 -21.60
CA ALA A 28 -0.61 14.03 -20.81
C ALA A 28 0.85 14.28 -21.24
N SER A 29 1.55 13.24 -21.67
CA SER A 29 2.95 13.34 -22.12
C SER A 29 3.14 13.85 -23.55
N GLY A 30 2.06 14.04 -24.32
CA GLY A 30 2.10 14.55 -25.70
C GLY A 30 2.46 13.52 -26.76
N TYR A 31 2.59 12.23 -26.40
CA TYR A 31 2.94 11.12 -27.30
C TYR A 31 1.72 10.30 -27.77
N ALA A 32 0.51 10.72 -27.42
CA ALA A 32 -0.72 10.03 -27.81
C ALA A 32 -0.90 9.98 -29.34
N HIS A 33 -1.17 8.78 -29.84
CA HIS A 33 -1.51 8.48 -31.22
C HIS A 33 -3.01 8.11 -31.32
N LYS A 34 -3.53 7.93 -32.53
CA LYS A 34 -4.99 7.73 -32.74
C LYS A 34 -5.55 6.52 -32.00
N GLU A 35 -4.73 5.51 -31.75
CA GLU A 35 -5.09 4.26 -31.06
C GLU A 35 -4.81 4.29 -29.55
N SER A 36 -4.22 5.36 -29.01
CA SER A 36 -3.89 5.41 -27.59
C SER A 36 -5.15 5.45 -26.72
N ASP A 37 -5.13 4.66 -25.66
CA ASP A 37 -6.12 4.60 -24.58
C ASP A 37 -6.25 5.93 -23.87
N PHE A 38 -7.48 6.29 -23.55
CA PHE A 38 -7.74 7.53 -22.83
C PHE A 38 -7.63 7.29 -21.32
N ASP A 39 -6.42 7.52 -20.78
CA ASP A 39 -6.10 7.36 -19.36
C ASP A 39 -6.70 8.50 -18.52
N VAL A 40 -7.66 8.17 -17.66
CA VAL A 40 -8.32 9.12 -16.75
C VAL A 40 -8.16 8.65 -15.32
N ALA A 41 -7.71 9.54 -14.45
CA ALA A 41 -7.59 9.27 -13.03
C ALA A 41 -8.63 10.09 -12.27
N VAL A 42 -9.36 9.46 -11.34
CA VAL A 42 -10.39 10.12 -10.53
C VAL A 42 -10.18 9.83 -9.06
N TYR A 43 -10.48 10.82 -8.21
CA TYR A 43 -10.67 10.62 -6.79
C TYR A 43 -12.16 10.74 -6.47
N LEU A 44 -12.71 9.69 -5.87
CA LEU A 44 -14.13 9.59 -5.52
C LEU A 44 -14.34 9.95 -4.04
N LYS A 45 -15.40 10.70 -3.76
CA LYS A 45 -15.89 11.01 -2.40
C LYS A 45 -16.55 9.77 -1.80
N ASP A 46 -16.51 9.70 -0.47
CA ASP A 46 -17.08 8.59 0.30
C ASP A 46 -16.53 7.21 -0.11
N TYR A 47 -15.40 7.21 -0.82
CA TYR A 47 -14.68 6.03 -1.28
C TYR A 47 -13.41 5.85 -0.43
N PRO A 48 -13.15 4.65 0.10
CA PRO A 48 -12.03 4.41 0.99
C PRO A 48 -10.69 4.69 0.31
N CYS A 49 -9.85 5.51 0.95
CA CYS A 49 -8.53 5.86 0.41
C CYS A 49 -7.40 5.17 1.17
N SER A 50 -6.52 4.48 0.46
CA SER A 50 -5.37 3.76 1.02
C SER A 50 -4.33 4.69 1.67
N LEU A 51 -4.15 5.90 1.14
CA LEU A 51 -3.17 6.88 1.63
C LEU A 51 -3.74 7.87 2.66
N LEU A 52 -5.02 8.19 2.54
CA LEU A 52 -5.65 9.24 3.36
C LEU A 52 -6.57 8.70 4.44
N SER A 53 -7.21 7.55 4.21
CA SER A 53 -8.24 7.06 5.13
C SER A 53 -7.66 6.15 6.19
N SER A 54 -8.22 6.30 7.39
CA SER A 54 -8.06 5.38 8.49
C SER A 54 -9.13 4.27 8.47
N GLN A 55 -9.88 4.07 7.39
CA GLN A 55 -10.88 2.99 7.34
C GLN A 55 -10.28 1.74 6.70
N VAL A 56 -10.62 0.58 7.25
CA VAL A 56 -10.30 -0.70 6.62
C VAL A 56 -11.17 -0.78 5.37
N VAL A 57 -10.54 -0.73 4.19
CA VAL A 57 -11.24 -0.95 2.92
C VAL A 57 -11.89 -2.33 2.97
N ARG A 58 -13.21 -2.36 3.15
CA ARG A 58 -14.04 -3.51 2.79
C ARG A 58 -14.52 -3.21 1.39
N TYR A 59 -14.21 -4.09 0.45
CA TYR A 59 -14.84 -4.05 -0.87
C TYR A 59 -16.29 -4.48 -0.66
N GLU A 60 -17.15 -3.53 -0.32
CA GLU A 60 -18.60 -3.73 -0.27
C GLU A 60 -19.18 -3.53 -1.67
N GLU A 61 -20.27 -4.22 -1.99
CA GLU A 61 -20.85 -4.27 -3.35
C GLU A 61 -21.12 -2.87 -3.94
N GLY A 62 -21.51 -1.88 -3.12
CA GLY A 62 -21.80 -0.50 -3.59
C GLY A 62 -20.57 0.36 -3.93
N ILE A 63 -19.35 -0.05 -3.58
CA ILE A 63 -18.12 0.71 -3.89
C ILE A 63 -17.72 0.51 -5.36
N MET A 64 -17.97 -0.68 -5.92
CA MET A 64 -17.68 -0.97 -7.32
C MET A 64 -18.62 -0.22 -8.27
N GLU A 65 -19.88 0.00 -7.85
CA GLU A 65 -20.90 0.69 -8.65
C GLU A 65 -20.47 2.13 -9.01
N GLN A 66 -19.88 2.89 -8.07
CA GLN A 66 -19.47 4.27 -8.33
C GLN A 66 -18.33 4.38 -9.36
N GLU A 67 -17.37 3.46 -9.33
CA GLU A 67 -16.26 3.43 -10.30
C GLU A 67 -16.76 3.04 -11.68
N GLU A 68 -17.64 2.03 -11.74
CA GLU A 68 -18.26 1.56 -12.98
C GLU A 68 -19.13 2.64 -13.63
N ASP A 69 -19.91 3.39 -12.85
CA ASP A 69 -20.75 4.49 -13.34
C ASP A 69 -19.90 5.58 -14.00
N VAL A 70 -18.84 6.03 -13.32
CA VAL A 70 -17.92 7.04 -13.86
C VAL A 70 -17.20 6.51 -15.09
N TRP A 71 -16.73 5.26 -15.06
CA TRP A 71 -16.08 4.63 -16.21
C TRP A 71 -17.01 4.55 -17.42
N PHE A 72 -18.27 4.15 -17.21
CA PHE A 72 -19.26 4.00 -18.26
C PHE A 72 -19.57 5.35 -18.93
N GLU A 73 -19.86 6.39 -18.14
CA GLU A 73 -20.17 7.73 -18.66
C GLU A 73 -18.98 8.33 -19.43
N VAL A 74 -17.75 8.20 -18.90
CA VAL A 74 -16.55 8.67 -19.60
C VAL A 74 -16.34 7.90 -20.91
N SER A 75 -16.57 6.59 -20.92
CA SER A 75 -16.47 5.75 -22.12
C SER A 75 -17.48 6.19 -23.20
N GLN A 76 -18.72 6.51 -22.80
CA GLN A 76 -19.73 7.06 -23.70
C GLN A 76 -19.32 8.41 -24.29
N ILE A 77 -18.68 9.30 -23.52
CA ILE A 77 -18.22 10.61 -24.00
C ILE A 77 -17.03 10.48 -24.95
N VAL A 78 -16.08 9.60 -24.62
CA VAL A 78 -14.80 9.49 -25.36
C VAL A 78 -14.96 8.69 -26.65
N HIS A 79 -15.87 7.70 -26.68
CA HIS A 79 -16.02 6.73 -27.77
C HIS A 79 -14.69 6.07 -28.16
N LYS A 80 -13.86 5.73 -27.16
CA LYS A 80 -12.63 4.95 -27.26
C LYS A 80 -12.47 4.11 -26.00
N GLU A 81 -11.48 3.23 -26.00
CA GLU A 81 -11.03 2.55 -24.79
C GLU A 81 -10.57 3.57 -23.75
N VAL A 82 -11.18 3.49 -22.56
CA VAL A 82 -10.90 4.35 -21.40
C VAL A 82 -10.33 3.46 -20.32
N HIS A 83 -9.13 3.81 -19.87
CA HIS A 83 -8.53 3.20 -18.70
C HIS A 83 -8.72 4.16 -17.53
N LEU A 84 -9.69 3.85 -16.67
CA LEU A 84 -9.98 4.62 -15.48
C LEU A 84 -9.10 4.13 -14.33
N VAL A 85 -8.44 5.05 -13.65
CA VAL A 85 -7.67 4.78 -12.43
C VAL A 85 -8.33 5.48 -11.25
N CYS A 86 -8.76 4.70 -10.27
CA CYS A 86 -9.23 5.21 -9.00
C CYS A 86 -8.04 5.59 -8.10
N LEU A 87 -7.80 6.90 -7.92
CA LEU A 87 -6.73 7.46 -7.08
C LEU A 87 -6.89 7.09 -5.61
N ASN A 88 -8.08 6.70 -5.16
CA ASN A 88 -8.31 6.30 -3.79
C ASN A 88 -7.50 5.03 -3.43
N ILE A 89 -7.34 4.09 -4.36
CA ILE A 89 -6.72 2.77 -4.14
C ILE A 89 -5.49 2.50 -5.01
N ALA A 90 -5.15 3.40 -5.93
CA ALA A 90 -3.96 3.28 -6.77
C ALA A 90 -2.65 3.29 -5.96
N PRO A 91 -1.57 2.67 -6.46
CA PRO A 91 -0.25 2.77 -5.85
C PRO A 91 0.23 4.24 -5.74
N ALA A 92 0.94 4.57 -4.65
CA ALA A 92 1.41 5.93 -4.39
C ALA A 92 2.28 6.49 -5.52
N SER A 93 3.11 5.66 -6.15
CA SER A 93 3.93 6.04 -7.31
C SER A 93 3.09 6.48 -8.52
N LEU A 94 1.98 5.79 -8.79
CA LEU A 94 1.04 6.15 -9.84
C LEU A 94 0.27 7.43 -9.48
N ILE A 95 -0.24 7.53 -8.25
CA ILE A 95 -0.91 8.73 -7.76
C ILE A 95 0.02 9.94 -7.90
N PHE A 96 1.26 9.85 -7.41
CA PHE A 96 2.22 10.93 -7.50
C PHE A 96 2.54 11.32 -8.95
N ASN A 97 2.66 10.33 -9.86
CA ASN A 97 2.86 10.59 -11.28
C ASN A 97 1.66 11.36 -11.89
N VAL A 98 0.44 10.92 -11.61
CA VAL A 98 -0.79 11.59 -12.07
C VAL A 98 -0.85 13.03 -11.55
N LEU A 99 -0.62 13.24 -10.26
CA LEU A 99 -0.75 14.56 -9.64
C LEU A 99 0.37 15.53 -10.08
N ARG A 100 1.56 15.01 -10.41
CA ARG A 100 2.72 15.80 -10.83
C ARG A 100 2.72 16.12 -12.32
N ASN A 101 2.35 15.15 -13.17
CA ASN A 101 2.51 15.23 -14.62
C ASN A 101 1.18 15.23 -15.39
N GLY A 102 0.08 14.88 -14.75
CA GLY A 102 -1.24 14.82 -15.36
C GLY A 102 -1.84 16.21 -15.64
N ILE A 103 -2.79 16.25 -16.56
CA ILE A 103 -3.55 17.45 -16.90
C ILE A 103 -4.81 17.48 -16.03
N PRO A 104 -4.97 18.46 -15.12
CA PRO A 104 -6.15 18.54 -14.27
C PRO A 104 -7.40 18.84 -15.08
N LEU A 105 -8.41 17.97 -14.96
CA LEU A 105 -9.77 18.23 -15.44
C LEU A 105 -10.53 19.02 -14.39
N VAL A 106 -10.60 18.50 -13.16
CA VAL A 106 -11.25 19.15 -12.02
C VAL A 106 -10.45 18.97 -10.74
N ILE A 107 -10.43 20.01 -9.91
CA ILE A 107 -9.93 19.99 -8.54
C ILE A 107 -10.98 20.71 -7.70
N LYS A 108 -11.97 19.98 -7.18
CA LYS A 108 -13.07 20.58 -6.41
C LYS A 108 -12.68 20.83 -4.95
N ASP A 109 -11.73 20.05 -4.44
CA ASP A 109 -11.19 20.17 -3.09
C ASP A 109 -9.67 20.33 -3.16
N LYS A 110 -9.20 21.56 -2.89
CA LYS A 110 -7.77 21.89 -2.92
C LYS A 110 -7.02 21.34 -1.70
N GLY A 111 -7.68 21.22 -0.55
CA GLY A 111 -7.07 20.65 0.66
C GLY A 111 -6.75 19.18 0.43
N LEU A 112 -7.76 18.44 -0.04
CA LEU A 112 -7.62 17.04 -0.43
C LEU A 112 -6.50 16.82 -1.46
N TYR A 113 -6.43 17.67 -2.49
CA TYR A 113 -5.37 17.59 -3.50
C TYR A 113 -3.98 17.73 -2.88
N LEU A 114 -3.76 18.71 -2.00
CA LEU A 114 -2.47 18.94 -1.37
C LEU A 114 -2.10 17.81 -0.41
N ASP A 115 -3.04 17.34 0.40
CA ASP A 115 -2.82 16.22 1.32
C ASP A 115 -2.46 14.95 0.57
N LEU A 116 -3.19 14.64 -0.51
CA LEU A 116 -2.91 13.50 -1.37
C LEU A 116 -1.54 13.64 -2.04
N TYR A 117 -1.20 14.83 -2.55
CA TYR A 117 0.09 15.10 -3.18
C TYR A 117 1.24 14.83 -2.22
N LEU A 118 1.18 15.41 -1.01
CA LEU A 118 2.23 15.27 0.00
C LEU A 118 2.42 13.82 0.40
N LYS A 119 1.33 13.11 0.75
CA LYS A 119 1.42 11.70 1.15
C LYS A 119 1.90 10.80 0.02
N ALA A 120 1.36 10.96 -1.19
CA ALA A 120 1.75 10.15 -2.34
C ALA A 120 3.21 10.40 -2.72
N SER A 121 3.69 11.65 -2.64
CA SER A 121 5.09 11.97 -2.95
C SER A 121 6.07 11.30 -1.99
N ASN A 122 5.82 11.39 -0.68
CA ASN A 122 6.66 10.76 0.35
C ASN A 122 6.67 9.23 0.22
N GLU A 123 5.49 8.61 0.09
CA GLU A 123 5.37 7.15 -0.03
C GLU A 123 6.01 6.64 -1.35
N ALA A 124 5.87 7.39 -2.44
CA ALA A 124 6.48 7.03 -3.72
C ALA A 124 8.01 7.09 -3.67
N GLU A 125 8.58 8.07 -2.96
CA GLU A 125 10.03 8.19 -2.77
C GLU A 125 10.58 7.04 -1.90
N ASP A 126 9.92 6.73 -0.78
CA ASP A 126 10.29 5.58 0.07
C ASP A 126 10.19 4.26 -0.71
N PHE A 127 9.11 4.07 -1.47
CA PHE A 127 8.90 2.86 -2.26
C PHE A 127 9.87 2.72 -3.43
N LEU A 128 10.41 3.82 -3.97
CA LEU A 128 11.46 3.77 -4.97
C LEU A 128 12.73 3.12 -4.40
N GLY A 129 13.14 3.52 -3.19
CA GLY A 129 14.27 2.89 -2.48
C GLY A 129 14.03 1.39 -2.25
N PHE A 130 12.79 1.01 -1.89
CA PHE A 130 12.39 -0.40 -1.80
C PHE A 130 12.57 -1.15 -3.13
N CYS A 131 12.12 -0.57 -4.25
CA CYS A 131 12.22 -1.19 -5.58
C CYS A 131 13.67 -1.37 -6.03
N GLU A 132 14.53 -0.38 -5.78
CA GLU A 132 15.95 -0.47 -6.08
C GLU A 132 16.62 -1.60 -5.29
N ASP A 133 16.35 -1.70 -3.99
CA ASP A 133 16.82 -2.78 -3.13
C ASP A 133 16.33 -4.14 -3.63
N PHE A 134 15.02 -4.26 -3.91
CA PHE A 134 14.42 -5.49 -4.42
C PHE A 134 15.08 -5.93 -5.72
N TYR A 135 15.29 -5.01 -6.65
CA TYR A 135 15.95 -5.29 -7.93
C TYR A 135 17.38 -5.75 -7.73
N ARG A 136 18.16 -5.07 -6.88
CA ARG A 136 19.56 -5.45 -6.58
C ARG A 136 19.64 -6.86 -5.99
N ILE A 137 18.77 -7.18 -5.02
CA ILE A 137 18.68 -8.54 -4.44
C ILE A 137 18.36 -9.55 -5.54
N LYS A 138 17.32 -9.30 -6.33
CA LYS A 138 16.87 -10.21 -7.40
C LYS A 138 17.95 -10.44 -8.48
N GLN A 139 18.74 -9.42 -8.82
CA GLN A 139 19.82 -9.53 -9.81
C GLN A 139 21.03 -10.33 -9.30
N ARG A 140 21.42 -10.12 -8.03
CA ARG A 140 22.59 -10.81 -7.45
C ARG A 140 22.28 -12.23 -6.99
N SER A 141 21.02 -12.50 -6.64
CA SER A 141 20.58 -13.82 -6.24
C SER A 141 20.37 -14.70 -7.48
N LYS A 142 20.98 -15.89 -7.55
CA LYS A 142 20.27 -17.08 -8.07
C LYS A 142 19.38 -17.69 -6.97
N SER A 143 19.76 -17.44 -5.71
CA SER A 143 19.09 -17.75 -4.45
C SER A 143 19.57 -16.77 -3.37
N LEU A 144 19.06 -16.86 -2.13
CA LEU A 144 19.40 -15.93 -1.02
C LEU A 144 20.91 -15.91 -0.77
N THR A 145 21.54 -14.76 -1.00
CA THR A 145 22.99 -14.57 -0.81
C THR A 145 23.37 -14.55 0.67
N ALA A 146 24.65 -14.71 1.02
CA ALA A 146 25.11 -14.62 2.40
C ALA A 146 24.81 -13.25 3.04
N GLU A 147 24.98 -12.16 2.28
CA GLU A 147 24.67 -10.81 2.73
C GLU A 147 23.16 -10.63 2.99
N ASP A 148 22.32 -11.12 2.08
CA ASP A 148 20.86 -11.08 2.25
C ASP A 148 20.38 -11.97 3.39
N LYS A 149 21.06 -13.11 3.61
CA LYS A 149 20.80 -13.99 4.75
C LYS A 149 21.12 -13.31 6.07
N ASP A 150 22.25 -12.60 6.17
CA ASP A 150 22.62 -11.84 7.37
C ASP A 150 21.60 -10.75 7.66
N LYS A 151 21.23 -9.96 6.64
CA LYS A 151 20.15 -8.97 6.74
C LYS A 151 18.83 -9.58 7.20
N LEU A 152 18.47 -10.74 6.66
CA LEU A 152 17.26 -11.46 7.05
C LEU A 152 17.32 -11.92 8.51
N LEU A 153 18.43 -12.53 8.94
CA LEU A 153 18.63 -13.02 10.31
C LEU A 153 18.44 -11.92 11.35
N LEU A 154 19.04 -10.74 11.12
CA LEU A 154 18.87 -9.57 12.00
C LEU A 154 17.39 -9.18 12.17
N ARG A 155 16.58 -9.28 11.11
CA ARG A 155 15.15 -8.93 11.14
C ARG A 155 14.31 -10.01 11.79
N VAL A 156 14.67 -11.29 11.60
CA VAL A 156 14.00 -12.41 12.28
C VAL A 156 14.26 -12.36 13.78
N ASP A 157 15.51 -12.10 14.19
CA ASP A 157 15.88 -11.95 15.61
C ASP A 157 15.14 -10.78 16.25
N PHE A 158 15.17 -9.61 15.59
CA PHE A 158 14.40 -8.43 16.00
C PHE A 158 12.91 -8.74 16.17
N LEU A 159 12.29 -9.39 15.18
CA LEU A 159 10.87 -9.76 15.24
C LEU A 159 10.59 -10.68 16.43
N GLY A 160 11.49 -11.65 16.68
CA GLY A 160 11.41 -12.54 17.84
C GLY A 160 11.42 -11.80 19.17
N ASP A 161 12.22 -10.74 19.29
CA ASP A 161 12.22 -9.86 20.46
C ASP A 161 10.93 -9.04 20.58
N GLN A 162 10.41 -8.50 19.47
CA GLN A 162 9.16 -7.73 19.50
C GLN A 162 7.96 -8.60 19.93
N VAL A 163 7.94 -9.88 19.53
CA VAL A 163 6.89 -10.83 19.93
C VAL A 163 6.83 -11.04 21.45
N LYS A 164 7.95 -10.92 22.17
CA LYS A 164 7.96 -11.04 23.65
C LYS A 164 7.16 -9.92 24.33
N GLU A 165 7.03 -8.76 23.69
CA GLU A 165 6.24 -7.64 24.20
C GLU A 165 4.76 -7.67 23.78
N LEU A 166 4.35 -8.64 22.96
CA LEU A 166 3.00 -8.69 22.41
C LEU A 166 1.92 -8.69 23.49
N GLU A 167 2.06 -9.55 24.50
CA GLU A 167 1.09 -9.64 25.60
C GLU A 167 1.08 -8.37 26.49
N ARG A 168 2.21 -7.67 26.60
CA ARG A 168 2.28 -6.38 27.31
C ARG A 168 1.38 -5.35 26.62
N PHE A 169 1.46 -5.23 25.29
CA PHE A 169 0.70 -4.25 24.54
C PHE A 169 -0.75 -4.66 24.28
N ARG A 170 -1.03 -5.96 24.23
CA ARG A 170 -2.40 -6.50 24.16
C ARG A 170 -3.25 -6.10 25.36
N ASN A 171 -2.64 -6.00 26.55
CA ASN A 171 -3.32 -5.65 27.79
C ASN A 171 -3.39 -4.12 28.05
N LEU A 172 -2.78 -3.30 27.19
CA LEU A 172 -2.78 -1.86 27.32
C LEU A 172 -4.18 -1.31 27.04
N THR A 173 -4.74 -0.56 28.00
CA THR A 173 -6.10 -0.03 27.89
C THR A 173 -6.16 1.28 27.11
N GLN A 174 -7.35 1.61 26.57
CA GLN A 174 -7.56 2.87 25.85
C GLN A 174 -7.27 4.10 26.73
N GLN A 175 -7.62 4.04 28.02
CA GLN A 175 -7.33 5.12 28.96
C GLN A 175 -5.82 5.32 29.15
N GLU A 176 -5.05 4.25 29.28
CA GLU A 176 -3.59 4.34 29.35
C GLU A 176 -3.01 4.92 28.05
N TYR A 177 -3.48 4.48 26.90
CA TYR A 177 -3.04 5.00 25.60
C TYR A 177 -3.30 6.52 25.45
N GLN A 178 -4.44 6.99 25.91
CA GLN A 178 -4.81 8.41 25.79
C GLN A 178 -4.05 9.30 26.78
N ASN A 179 -3.89 8.82 28.02
CA ASN A 179 -3.38 9.64 29.13
C ASN A 179 -1.86 9.52 29.35
N ASP A 180 -1.24 8.42 28.93
CA ASP A 180 0.20 8.18 29.09
C ASP A 180 0.91 8.31 27.73
N LYS A 181 1.58 9.45 27.53
CA LYS A 181 2.29 9.76 26.28
C LYS A 181 3.44 8.80 26.00
N ASP A 182 4.09 8.25 27.03
CA ASP A 182 5.23 7.37 26.86
C ASP A 182 4.75 5.99 26.43
N LYS A 183 3.75 5.42 27.12
CA LYS A 183 3.10 4.17 26.70
C LYS A 183 2.58 4.26 25.28
N ARG A 184 1.96 5.39 24.92
CA ARG A 184 1.48 5.65 23.56
C ARG A 184 2.61 5.62 22.52
N ARG A 185 3.67 6.40 22.72
CA ARG A 185 4.80 6.45 21.78
C ARG A 185 5.48 5.09 21.63
N ILE A 186 5.58 4.34 22.73
CA ILE A 186 6.19 3.01 22.72
C ILE A 186 5.36 2.03 21.88
N ILE A 187 4.05 1.95 22.09
CA ILE A 187 3.21 1.00 21.33
C ILE A 187 3.09 1.39 19.85
N GLU A 188 3.04 2.69 19.54
CA GLU A 188 3.06 3.22 18.17
C GLU A 188 4.36 2.83 17.46
N ARG A 189 5.52 3.07 18.11
CA ARG A 189 6.82 2.74 17.55
C ARG A 189 7.05 1.22 17.43
N TRP A 190 6.58 0.46 18.41
CA TRP A 190 6.61 -1.01 18.37
C TRP A 190 5.83 -1.54 17.17
N THR A 191 4.62 -1.01 16.95
CA THR A 191 3.78 -1.38 15.80
C THR A 191 4.45 -1.04 14.47
N GLU A 192 5.00 0.18 14.35
CA GLU A 192 5.74 0.63 13.17
C GLU A 192 6.94 -0.28 12.86
N ASN A 193 7.74 -0.60 13.89
CA ASN A 193 8.94 -1.40 13.72
C ASN A 193 8.63 -2.83 13.29
N ILE A 194 7.58 -3.46 13.84
CA ILE A 194 7.14 -4.79 13.38
C ILE A 194 6.76 -4.73 11.91
N ASN A 195 5.99 -3.72 11.49
CA ASN A 195 5.56 -3.58 10.12
C ASN A 195 6.74 -3.41 9.15
N ASN A 196 7.68 -2.52 9.48
CA ASN A 196 8.91 -2.32 8.72
C ASN A 196 9.73 -3.62 8.62
N ALA A 197 9.84 -4.37 9.71
CA ALA A 197 10.53 -5.66 9.72
C ALA A 197 9.84 -6.70 8.83
N LEU A 198 8.50 -6.80 8.88
CA LEU A 198 7.73 -7.70 8.03
C LEU A 198 7.88 -7.37 6.54
N ILE A 199 7.84 -6.08 6.19
CA ILE A 199 8.04 -5.60 4.82
C ILE A 199 9.44 -5.94 4.32
N ASP A 200 10.46 -5.69 5.14
CA ASP A 200 11.85 -5.98 4.77
C ASP A 200 12.09 -7.49 4.62
N ILE A 201 11.53 -8.31 5.51
CA ILE A 201 11.58 -9.78 5.41
C ILE A 201 10.92 -10.21 4.09
N ALA A 202 9.72 -9.70 3.82
CA ALA A 202 8.99 -9.99 2.59
C ALA A 202 9.78 -9.58 1.35
N LYS A 203 10.40 -8.39 1.35
CA LYS A 203 11.30 -7.90 0.28
C LYS A 203 12.41 -8.89 -0.02
N ILE A 204 13.18 -9.26 1.01
CA ILE A 204 14.34 -10.15 0.86
C ILE A 204 13.91 -11.52 0.34
N ILE A 205 12.86 -12.11 0.92
CA ILE A 205 12.36 -13.42 0.53
C ILE A 205 11.82 -13.41 -0.91
N LEU A 206 10.91 -12.49 -1.23
CA LEU A 206 10.29 -12.42 -2.56
C LEU A 206 11.33 -12.17 -3.65
N ALA A 207 12.28 -11.25 -3.42
CA ALA A 207 13.36 -10.97 -4.36
C ALA A 207 14.27 -12.19 -4.57
N SER A 208 14.67 -12.86 -3.47
CA SER A 208 15.53 -14.05 -3.53
C SER A 208 14.88 -15.24 -4.24
N GLU A 209 13.55 -15.37 -4.12
CA GLU A 209 12.76 -16.38 -4.81
C GLU A 209 12.31 -15.92 -6.22
N HIS A 210 12.92 -14.82 -6.74
CA HIS A 210 12.70 -14.27 -8.08
C HIS A 210 11.24 -13.93 -8.41
N ARG A 211 10.43 -13.65 -7.38
CA ARG A 211 9.03 -13.27 -7.55
C ARG A 211 8.91 -11.95 -8.29
N GLU A 212 7.73 -11.70 -8.85
CA GLU A 212 7.41 -10.42 -9.49
C GLU A 212 7.55 -9.29 -8.46
N MET A 213 8.14 -8.18 -8.90
CA MET A 213 8.29 -6.99 -8.06
C MET A 213 6.90 -6.47 -7.65
N PRO A 214 6.63 -6.25 -6.36
CA PRO A 214 5.39 -5.63 -5.92
C PRO A 214 5.31 -4.16 -6.33
N ARG A 215 4.10 -3.60 -6.41
CA ARG A 215 3.82 -2.19 -6.72
C ARG A 215 3.51 -1.35 -5.49
N SER A 216 3.34 -1.98 -4.32
CA SER A 216 3.17 -1.31 -3.03
C SER A 216 3.63 -2.20 -1.86
N TYR A 217 3.74 -1.61 -0.67
CA TYR A 217 3.99 -2.39 0.55
C TYR A 217 2.85 -3.34 0.90
N GLU A 218 1.59 -2.94 0.65
CA GLU A 218 0.43 -3.83 0.82
C GLU A 218 0.55 -5.05 -0.10
N GLU A 219 0.84 -4.84 -1.40
CA GLU A 219 1.03 -5.94 -2.34
C GLU A 219 2.23 -6.83 -1.97
N THR A 220 3.28 -6.23 -1.41
CA THR A 220 4.45 -6.96 -0.90
C THR A 220 4.04 -7.97 0.17
N LEU A 221 3.30 -7.51 1.18
CA LEU A 221 2.81 -8.37 2.25
C LEU A 221 1.77 -9.39 1.77
N LEU A 222 0.92 -9.03 0.81
CA LEU A 222 -0.02 -9.95 0.18
C LEU A 222 0.72 -11.11 -0.51
N LYS A 223 1.66 -10.79 -1.41
CA LYS A 223 2.48 -11.77 -2.13
C LYS A 223 3.28 -12.65 -1.18
N PHE A 224 3.81 -12.07 -0.10
CA PHE A 224 4.51 -12.81 0.93
C PHE A 224 3.58 -13.75 1.72
N GLY A 225 2.41 -13.28 2.14
CA GLY A 225 1.40 -14.10 2.81
C GLY A 225 0.99 -15.33 1.99
N ILE A 226 0.76 -15.15 0.69
CA ILE A 226 0.47 -16.26 -0.22
C ILE A 226 1.66 -17.22 -0.33
N LEU A 227 2.89 -16.70 -0.41
CA LEU A 227 4.10 -17.53 -0.50
C LEU A 227 4.31 -18.43 0.74
N ILE A 228 4.00 -17.91 1.93
CA ILE A 228 4.14 -18.68 3.18
C ILE A 228 2.96 -19.64 3.44
N GLY A 229 1.94 -19.63 2.58
CA GLY A 229 0.82 -20.57 2.61
C GLY A 229 -0.42 -20.06 3.35
N PHE A 230 -0.58 -18.75 3.54
CA PHE A 230 -1.85 -18.19 4.03
C PHE A 230 -2.97 -18.40 3.01
N SER A 231 -4.20 -18.58 3.51
CA SER A 231 -5.39 -18.47 2.66
C SER A 231 -5.46 -17.06 2.08
N GLU A 232 -6.14 -16.90 0.95
CA GLU A 232 -6.31 -15.60 0.31
C GLU A 232 -6.94 -14.56 1.26
N GLU A 233 -7.94 -14.96 2.04
CA GLU A 233 -8.57 -14.10 3.05
C GLU A 233 -7.55 -13.66 4.12
N THR A 234 -6.75 -14.58 4.65
CA THR A 234 -5.73 -14.28 5.66
C THR A 234 -4.61 -13.41 5.09
N ALA A 235 -4.16 -13.68 3.87
CA ALA A 235 -3.15 -12.87 3.20
C ALA A 235 -3.64 -11.44 2.95
N ARG A 236 -4.92 -11.26 2.59
CA ARG A 236 -5.54 -9.94 2.45
C ARG A 236 -5.60 -9.20 3.79
N LYS A 237 -5.95 -9.85 4.91
CA LYS A 237 -5.90 -9.23 6.25
C LYS A 237 -4.48 -8.84 6.62
N PHE A 238 -3.52 -9.75 6.47
CA PHE A 238 -2.10 -9.50 6.72
C PHE A 238 -1.54 -8.35 5.88
N SER A 239 -1.94 -8.23 4.61
CA SER A 239 -1.46 -7.16 3.72
C SER A 239 -1.81 -5.76 4.22
N LYS A 240 -2.95 -5.61 4.90
CA LYS A 240 -3.44 -4.34 5.46
C LYS A 240 -2.55 -3.81 6.58
N PHE A 241 -1.62 -4.61 7.10
CA PHE A 241 -0.66 -4.14 8.09
C PHE A 241 0.18 -3.00 7.51
N ALA A 242 0.57 -3.07 6.23
CA ALA A 242 1.34 -2.03 5.55
C ALA A 242 0.71 -0.63 5.69
N ASN A 243 -0.63 -0.54 5.67
CA ASN A 243 -1.34 0.73 5.76
C ASN A 243 -1.14 1.45 7.10
N LEU A 244 -0.77 0.75 8.17
CA LEU A 244 -0.50 1.36 9.48
C LEU A 244 0.68 2.35 9.44
N ARG A 245 1.62 2.20 8.49
CA ARG A 245 2.72 3.18 8.31
C ARG A 245 2.18 4.58 8.04
N ASN A 246 1.10 4.67 7.27
CA ASN A 246 0.48 5.94 6.86
C ASN A 246 -0.45 6.54 7.92
N ILE A 247 -0.85 5.75 8.92
CA ILE A 247 -1.88 6.12 9.91
C ILE A 247 -1.27 6.61 11.23
N LEU A 248 -0.01 6.25 11.54
CA LEU A 248 0.68 6.71 12.75
C LEU A 248 0.90 8.24 12.78
N ALA A 249 0.76 8.92 11.64
CA ALA A 249 0.74 10.37 11.54
C ALA A 249 -0.63 11.01 11.85
N HIS A 250 -1.65 10.23 12.20
CA HIS A 250 -3.03 10.71 12.37
C HIS A 250 -3.31 11.26 13.77
N GLU A 251 -3.97 12.41 13.85
CA GLU A 251 -4.23 13.12 15.12
C GLU A 251 -5.34 12.51 16.01
N TYR A 252 -6.14 11.55 15.52
CA TYR A 252 -7.24 10.94 16.28
C TYR A 252 -6.77 9.69 17.03
N LEU A 253 -6.46 9.86 18.32
CA LEU A 253 -5.89 8.84 19.20
C LEU A 253 -6.78 7.61 19.40
N ASP A 254 -8.10 7.78 19.42
CA ASP A 254 -9.07 6.70 19.57
C ASP A 254 -9.10 5.75 18.37
N ILE A 255 -9.10 6.31 17.16
CA ILE A 255 -9.03 5.54 15.92
C ILE A 255 -7.69 4.79 15.84
N LEU A 256 -6.59 5.47 16.20
CA LEU A 256 -5.25 4.88 16.16
C LEU A 256 -5.12 3.72 17.16
N TYR A 257 -5.61 3.88 18.39
CA TYR A 257 -5.63 2.82 19.40
C TYR A 257 -6.38 1.57 18.91
N SER A 258 -7.60 1.74 18.38
CA SER A 258 -8.42 0.64 17.87
C SER A 258 -7.69 -0.15 16.77
N LYS A 259 -6.98 0.54 15.89
CA LYS A 259 -6.19 -0.07 14.82
C LYS A 259 -5.00 -0.85 15.32
N ILE A 260 -4.24 -0.28 16.27
CA ILE A 260 -3.10 -0.95 16.88
C ILE A 260 -3.57 -2.22 17.60
N GLN A 261 -4.70 -2.16 18.32
CA GLN A 261 -5.26 -3.34 18.98
C GLN A 261 -5.74 -4.40 17.99
N ASN A 262 -6.37 -4.00 16.88
CA ASN A 262 -6.73 -4.92 15.80
C ASN A 262 -5.50 -5.56 15.16
N PHE A 263 -4.44 -4.77 14.92
CA PHE A 263 -3.15 -5.26 14.43
C PHE A 263 -2.56 -6.31 15.38
N ILE A 264 -2.49 -6.02 16.69
CA ILE A 264 -1.98 -6.98 17.70
C ILE A 264 -2.78 -8.28 17.67
N LYS A 265 -4.11 -8.17 17.65
CA LYS A 265 -5.02 -9.32 17.61
C LYS A 265 -4.81 -10.18 16.37
N GLU A 266 -4.61 -9.58 15.21
CA GLU A 266 -4.39 -10.29 13.95
C GLU A 266 -2.95 -10.81 13.82
N PHE A 267 -1.96 -10.08 14.30
CA PHE A 267 -0.55 -10.46 14.22
C PHE A 267 -0.22 -11.67 15.11
N ALA A 268 -0.84 -11.76 16.29
CA ALA A 268 -0.61 -12.84 17.25
C ALA A 268 -0.70 -14.27 16.65
N PRO A 269 -1.79 -14.67 15.95
CA PRO A 269 -1.82 -15.99 15.33
C PRO A 269 -0.91 -16.12 14.09
N LEU A 270 -0.58 -15.02 13.42
CA LEU A 270 0.19 -15.04 12.16
C LEU A 270 1.70 -15.19 12.39
N HIS A 271 2.22 -14.66 13.50
CA HIS A 271 3.65 -14.64 13.77
C HIS A 271 4.28 -16.04 13.85
N GLU A 272 3.50 -17.06 14.21
CA GLU A 272 3.98 -18.43 14.41
C GLU A 272 4.23 -19.07 13.05
N ASN A 273 3.28 -18.91 12.13
CA ASN A 273 3.39 -19.39 10.77
C ASN A 273 4.56 -18.70 10.03
N ILE A 274 4.71 -17.39 10.22
CA ILE A 274 5.83 -16.63 9.67
C ILE A 274 7.16 -17.20 10.21
N LYS A 275 7.27 -17.39 11.53
CA LYS A 275 8.46 -17.95 12.16
C LYS A 275 8.80 -19.35 11.61
N VAL A 276 7.82 -20.26 11.55
CA VAL A 276 8.01 -21.62 11.03
C VAL A 276 8.52 -21.60 9.58
N PHE A 277 7.96 -20.72 8.75
CA PHE A 277 8.41 -20.56 7.37
C PHE A 277 9.85 -20.05 7.29
N LEU A 278 10.19 -19.03 8.09
CA LEU A 278 11.52 -18.43 8.11
C LEU A 278 12.59 -19.41 8.60
N ASP A 279 12.32 -20.14 9.69
CA ASP A 279 13.22 -21.19 10.21
C ASP A 279 13.50 -22.26 9.15
N LYS A 280 12.46 -22.70 8.43
CA LYS A 280 12.59 -23.67 7.33
C LYS A 280 13.42 -23.11 6.18
N THR A 281 13.21 -21.85 5.82
CA THR A 281 13.91 -21.19 4.72
C THR A 281 15.40 -21.00 5.04
N LEU A 282 15.72 -20.61 6.27
CA LEU A 282 17.08 -20.44 6.74
C LEU A 282 17.84 -21.77 6.78
N ARG A 283 17.21 -22.84 7.30
CA ARG A 283 17.80 -24.20 7.36
C ARG A 283 18.03 -24.85 5.99
N LYS A 284 17.07 -24.73 5.07
CA LYS A 284 17.21 -25.31 3.71
C LYS A 284 18.42 -24.74 2.97
N LYS A 285 18.77 -23.47 3.23
CA LYS A 285 19.86 -22.78 2.53
C LYS A 285 21.23 -23.01 3.15
N ASP A 286 21.31 -23.46 4.41
CA ASP A 286 22.57 -23.99 4.98
C ASP A 286 22.99 -25.30 4.31
N ASN A 287 22.02 -26.17 3.98
CA ASN A 287 22.29 -27.43 3.29
C ASN A 287 22.63 -27.27 1.80
N ALA A 288 22.29 -26.13 1.18
CA ALA A 288 22.56 -25.87 -0.24
C ALA A 288 23.90 -25.17 -0.49
N ASN A 289 24.45 -24.48 0.52
CA ASN A 289 25.75 -23.81 0.46
C ASN A 289 26.89 -24.65 1.10
N GLY A 290 26.57 -25.83 1.62
CA GLY A 290 27.52 -26.81 2.14
C GLY A 290 27.80 -27.93 1.14
N LEU A 291 28.44 -27.59 0.00
CA LEU A 291 29.10 -28.50 -0.95
C LEU A 291 30.21 -27.74 -1.66
#